data_AF-A0A7J0FI89-F1
#
_entry.id   AF-A0A7J0FI89-F1
#
_cell.length_a   1.000
_cell.length_b   1.000
_cell.length_c   1.000
_cell.angle_alpha   90.00
_cell.angle_beta   90.00
_cell.angle_gamma   90.00
#
_symmetry.space_group_name_H-M   'P 1'
#
loop_
_entity.id
_entity.type
_entity.pdbx_description
1 polymer ?
#
loop_
_entity_poly.entity_id
_entity_poly.type
_entity_poly.pdbx_seq_one_letter_code
_entity_poly.pdbx_strand_id
1 'polypeptide(L)'
;MHAIALGIFTVKKLPMASTSIVPLPILTLLFNAYCRKRFLPMFIAYSAETLIKKDREDRDDATMAEFFDKMATAYQDPALLPVQYSINSDSHSSPLLSSPEIEG
;
A
#
# COMPACT_ATOMS: atom_id res chain seq x y z
N MET A 1 -13.29 22.80 -10.59
CA MET A 1 -13.59 24.24 -10.71
C MET A 1 -13.88 24.70 -12.14
N HIS A 2 -13.08 24.33 -13.16
CA HIS A 2 -13.33 24.76 -14.56
C HIS A 2 -14.73 24.40 -15.11
N ALA A 3 -15.25 23.21 -14.80
CA ALA A 3 -16.59 22.79 -15.22
C ALA A 3 -17.71 23.66 -14.61
N ILE A 4 -17.56 24.06 -13.33
CA ILE A 4 -18.52 24.96 -12.66
C ILE A 4 -18.46 26.35 -13.29
N ALA A 5 -17.26 26.85 -13.61
CA ALA A 5 -17.08 28.14 -14.27
C ALA A 5 -17.72 28.17 -15.69
N LEU A 6 -17.56 27.10 -16.48
CA LEU A 6 -18.27 26.92 -17.75
C LEU A 6 -19.79 26.98 -17.57
N GLY A 7 -20.33 26.30 -16.55
CA GLY A 7 -21.76 26.36 -16.21
C GLY A 7 -22.24 27.78 -15.88
N ILE A 8 -21.48 28.54 -15.11
CA ILE A 8 -21.84 29.91 -14.74
C ILE A 8 -21.78 30.86 -15.96
N PHE A 9 -20.76 30.75 -16.82
CA PHE A 9 -20.59 31.63 -17.97
C PHE A 9 -21.61 31.38 -19.09
N THR A 10 -22.03 30.13 -19.25
CA THR A 10 -23.12 29.77 -20.18
C THR A 10 -24.45 30.32 -19.70
N VAL A 11 -24.81 30.14 -18.43
CA VAL A 11 -26.04 30.69 -17.84
C VAL A 11 -26.07 32.22 -17.89
N LYS A 12 -24.93 32.88 -17.64
CA LYS A 12 -24.81 34.35 -17.72
C LYS A 12 -24.69 34.91 -19.14
N LYS A 13 -24.77 34.07 -20.19
CA LYS A 13 -24.63 34.48 -21.61
C LYS A 13 -23.36 35.29 -21.89
N LEU A 14 -22.21 34.82 -21.37
CA LEU A 14 -20.89 35.41 -21.62
C LEU A 14 -20.08 34.51 -22.59
N PRO A 15 -20.39 34.53 -23.90
CA PRO A 15 -19.83 33.57 -24.87
C PRO A 15 -18.31 33.69 -25.04
N MET A 16 -17.78 34.91 -24.95
CA MET A 16 -16.33 35.17 -25.01
C MET A 16 -15.56 34.47 -23.88
N ALA A 17 -16.07 34.57 -22.65
CA ALA A 17 -15.48 33.92 -21.48
C ALA A 17 -15.66 32.38 -21.53
N SER A 18 -16.82 31.91 -21.99
CA SER A 18 -17.11 30.50 -22.12
C SER A 18 -16.16 29.81 -23.11
N THR A 19 -15.93 30.38 -24.29
CA THR A 19 -15.03 29.79 -25.29
C THR A 19 -13.58 29.79 -24.80
N SER A 20 -13.15 30.86 -24.14
CA SER A 20 -11.78 30.98 -23.61
C SER A 20 -11.46 29.96 -22.52
N ILE A 21 -12.45 29.47 -21.78
CA ILE A 21 -12.21 28.54 -20.66
C ILE A 21 -12.28 27.06 -21.06
N VAL A 22 -12.78 26.71 -22.25
CA VAL A 22 -12.84 25.32 -22.77
C VAL A 22 -11.47 24.65 -22.94
N PRO A 23 -10.38 25.33 -23.35
CA PRO A 23 -9.06 24.71 -23.44
C PRO A 23 -8.50 24.23 -22.10
N LEU A 24 -8.87 24.87 -20.99
CA LEU A 24 -8.34 24.56 -19.66
C LEU A 24 -8.67 23.12 -19.18
N PRO A 25 -9.93 22.64 -19.20
CA PRO A 25 -10.22 21.25 -18.83
C PRO A 25 -9.56 20.25 -19.78
N ILE A 26 -9.40 20.57 -21.07
CA ILE A 26 -8.71 19.70 -22.03
C ILE A 26 -7.23 19.53 -21.60
N LEU A 27 -6.54 20.65 -21.36
CA LEU A 27 -5.15 20.63 -20.91
C LEU A 27 -5.01 19.91 -19.56
N THR A 28 -5.97 20.12 -18.65
CA THR A 28 -5.99 19.45 -17.33
C THR A 28 -6.07 17.93 -17.50
N LEU A 29 -6.94 17.43 -18.38
CA LEU A 29 -7.08 15.99 -18.64
C LEU A 29 -5.86 15.40 -19.33
N LEU A 30 -5.27 16.11 -20.31
CA LEU A 30 -4.02 15.70 -20.95
C LEU A 30 -2.88 15.61 -19.94
N PHE A 31 -2.74 16.62 -19.08
CA PHE A 31 -1.74 16.64 -18.03
C PHE A 31 -1.94 15.46 -17.05
N ASN A 32 -3.19 15.22 -16.61
CA ASN A 32 -3.50 14.06 -15.78
C ASN A 32 -3.14 12.73 -16.47
N ALA A 33 -3.50 12.57 -17.74
CA ALA A 33 -3.18 11.35 -18.48
C ALA A 33 -1.66 11.16 -18.64
N TYR A 34 -0.93 12.24 -18.93
CA TYR A 34 0.53 12.25 -18.97
C TYR A 34 1.12 11.85 -17.62
N CYS A 35 0.66 12.48 -16.53
CA CYS A 35 1.14 12.19 -15.19
C CYS A 35 0.88 10.73 -14.80
N ARG A 36 -0.31 10.21 -15.09
CA ARG A 36 -0.64 8.80 -14.85
C ARG A 36 0.26 7.88 -15.67
N LYS A 37 0.48 8.15 -16.94
CA LYS A 37 1.33 7.28 -17.78
C LYS A 37 2.79 7.31 -17.35
N ARG A 38 3.30 8.48 -16.94
CA ARG A 38 4.72 8.67 -16.63
C ARG A 38 5.09 8.33 -15.20
N PHE A 39 4.27 8.71 -14.22
CA PHE A 39 4.62 8.64 -12.80
C PHE A 39 3.91 7.52 -12.05
N LEU A 40 2.68 7.14 -12.42
CA LEU A 40 1.96 6.07 -11.72
C LEU A 40 2.73 4.73 -11.71
N PRO A 41 3.39 4.29 -12.80
CA PRO A 41 4.15 3.04 -12.79
C PRO A 41 5.22 2.97 -11.70
N MET A 42 5.82 4.11 -11.31
CA MET A 42 6.84 4.14 -10.27
C MET A 42 6.31 3.84 -8.87
N PHE A 43 5.00 4.01 -8.64
CA PHE A 43 4.39 3.75 -7.33
C PHE A 43 3.74 2.37 -7.23
N ILE A 44 3.31 1.80 -8.36
CA ILE A 44 2.58 0.52 -8.38
C ILE A 44 3.49 -0.67 -8.70
N ALA A 45 4.65 -0.41 -9.29
CA ALA A 45 5.57 -1.46 -9.72
C ALA A 45 7.01 -1.07 -9.40
N TYR A 46 7.81 -2.08 -9.07
CA TYR A 46 9.24 -1.94 -8.89
C TYR A 46 9.95 -2.20 -10.22
N SER A 47 10.97 -1.40 -10.53
CA SER A 47 11.77 -1.63 -11.73
C SER A 47 12.63 -2.89 -11.56
N ALA A 48 12.75 -3.69 -12.62
CA ALA A 48 13.61 -4.86 -12.60
C ALA A 48 15.07 -4.49 -12.35
N GLU A 49 15.52 -3.33 -12.87
CA GLU A 49 16.87 -2.83 -12.64
C GLU A 49 17.16 -2.59 -11.16
N THR A 50 16.27 -1.90 -10.43
CA THR A 50 16.44 -1.65 -9.00
C THR A 50 16.41 -2.96 -8.21
N LEU A 51 15.50 -3.88 -8.55
CA LEU A 51 15.41 -5.18 -7.90
C LEU A 51 16.66 -6.03 -8.13
N ILE A 52 17.16 -6.11 -9.36
CA ILE A 52 18.39 -6.87 -9.69
C ILE A 52 19.61 -6.27 -9.00
N LYS A 53 19.70 -4.93 -8.96
CA LYS A 53 20.78 -4.26 -8.25
C LYS A 53 20.74 -4.59 -6.76
N LYS A 54 19.56 -4.47 -6.14
CA LYS A 54 19.37 -4.81 -4.72
C LYS A 54 19.67 -6.29 -4.44
N ASP A 55 19.20 -7.21 -5.28
CA ASP A 55 19.50 -8.65 -5.14
C ASP A 55 21.00 -8.93 -5.15
N ARG A 56 21.76 -8.24 -5.99
CA ARG A 56 23.23 -8.37 -6.03
C ARG A 56 23.88 -7.84 -4.76
N GLU A 57 23.40 -6.70 -4.25
CA GLU A 57 23.91 -6.11 -3.00
C GLU A 57 23.60 -7.00 -1.80
N ASP A 58 22.40 -7.60 -1.75
CA ASP A 58 21.97 -8.47 -0.66
C ASP A 58 22.79 -9.78 -0.60
N ARG A 59 23.38 -10.26 -1.71
CA ARG A 59 24.22 -11.48 -1.72
C ARG A 59 25.44 -11.42 -0.83
N ASP A 60 26.03 -10.23 -0.70
CA ASP A 60 27.25 -10.02 0.08
C ASP A 60 26.93 -9.66 1.55
N ASP A 61 25.65 -9.61 1.92
CA ASP A 61 25.20 -9.28 3.28
C ASP A 61 25.21 -10.52 4.19
N ALA A 62 26.03 -10.47 5.24
CA ALA A 62 26.17 -11.54 6.23
C ALA A 62 24.87 -11.84 7.00
N THR A 63 23.91 -10.91 7.03
CA THR A 63 22.62 -11.08 7.72
C THR A 63 21.58 -11.85 6.92
N MET A 64 21.83 -12.15 5.63
CA MET A 64 20.85 -12.82 4.77
C MET A 64 20.46 -14.22 5.25
N ALA A 65 21.39 -14.96 5.87
CA ALA A 65 21.08 -16.27 6.42
C ALA A 65 19.98 -16.21 7.50
N GLU A 66 20.08 -15.24 8.42
CA GLU A 66 19.08 -15.00 9.46
C GLU A 66 17.76 -14.47 8.87
N PHE A 67 17.84 -13.62 7.85
CA PHE A 67 16.66 -13.13 7.13
C PHE A 67 15.85 -14.27 6.50
N PHE A 68 16.50 -15.25 5.86
CA PHE A 68 15.81 -16.41 5.27
C PHE A 68 15.16 -17.30 6.34
N ASP A 69 15.81 -17.48 7.49
CA ASP A 69 15.24 -18.24 8.61
C ASP A 69 13.95 -17.56 9.13
N LYS A 70 13.99 -16.25 9.34
CA LYS A 70 12.81 -15.45 9.71
C LYS A 70 11.71 -15.48 8.65
N MET A 71 12.08 -15.46 7.37
CA MET A 71 11.12 -15.50 6.25
C MET A 71 10.28 -16.79 6.26
N ALA A 72 10.86 -17.93 6.68
CA ALA A 72 10.17 -19.21 6.70
C ALA A 72 8.92 -19.22 7.60
N THR A 73 8.90 -18.37 8.64
CA THR A 73 7.80 -18.28 9.62
C THR A 73 7.02 -16.96 9.55
N ALA A 74 7.47 -15.97 8.77
CA ALA A 74 6.89 -14.62 8.72
C ALA A 74 5.40 -14.55 8.34
N TYR A 75 4.89 -15.54 7.61
CA TYR A 75 3.49 -15.64 7.18
C TYR A 75 2.75 -16.81 7.84
N GLN A 76 3.29 -17.38 8.92
CA GLN A 76 2.59 -18.40 9.69
C GLN A 76 1.34 -17.79 10.33
N ASP A 77 0.20 -18.45 10.18
CA ASP A 77 -1.04 -18.01 10.79
C ASP A 77 -0.86 -17.97 12.32
N PRO A 78 -1.20 -16.85 12.99
CA PRO A 78 -1.10 -16.75 14.45
C PRO A 78 -1.80 -17.87 15.21
N ALA A 79 -2.87 -18.45 14.66
CA ALA A 79 -3.60 -19.58 15.25
C ALA A 79 -2.88 -20.92 15.08
N LEU A 80 -1.90 -21.02 14.17
CA LEU A 80 -1.02 -22.18 14.01
C LEU A 80 0.24 -22.10 14.89
N LEU A 81 0.42 -21.01 15.63
CA LEU A 81 1.47 -20.92 16.62
C LEU A 81 1.11 -21.85 17.80
N PRO A 82 2.07 -22.62 18.33
CA PRO A 82 1.81 -23.44 19.50
C PRO A 82 1.38 -22.54 20.64
N VAL A 83 0.11 -22.66 21.04
CA VAL A 83 -0.40 -22.01 22.25
C VAL A 83 0.41 -22.57 23.41
N GLN A 84 1.22 -21.73 24.04
CA GLN A 84 1.91 -22.04 25.29
C GLN A 84 0.85 -22.20 26.38
N TYR A 85 0.26 -23.38 26.46
CA TYR A 85 -0.60 -23.74 27.57
C TYR A 85 0.32 -23.97 28.77
N SER A 86 0.39 -22.97 29.66
CA SER A 86 0.95 -23.21 30.98
C SER A 86 0.04 -24.24 31.67
N ILE A 87 0.46 -25.50 31.71
CA ILE A 87 -0.18 -26.54 32.51
C ILE A 87 0.04 -26.12 33.97
N ASN A 88 -0.99 -25.51 34.56
CA ASN A 88 -1.04 -25.31 35.99
C ASN A 88 -1.40 -26.67 36.64
N SER A 89 -0.51 -27.22 37.45
CA SER A 89 -0.67 -28.55 38.06
C SER A 89 -1.72 -28.60 39.20
N ASP A 90 -2.33 -27.48 39.56
CA ASP A 90 -3.39 -27.41 40.58
C ASP A 90 -4.76 -27.72 39.96
N SER A 91 -4.98 -29.03 39.79
CA SER A 91 -5.95 -29.67 38.90
C SER A 91 -7.42 -29.74 39.32
N HIS A 92 -7.92 -28.88 40.23
CA HIS A 92 -9.33 -29.02 40.68
C HIS A 92 -10.23 -27.79 40.61
N SER A 93 -9.74 -26.62 40.20
CA SER A 93 -10.59 -25.40 40.13
C SER A 93 -10.40 -24.53 38.89
N SER A 94 -9.61 -24.97 37.90
CA SER A 94 -9.27 -24.14 36.74
C SER A 94 -10.16 -24.46 35.53
N PRO A 95 -10.63 -23.44 34.77
CA PRO A 95 -11.44 -23.65 33.58
C PRO A 95 -10.66 -24.40 32.50
N LEU A 96 -11.35 -25.26 31.74
CA LEU A 96 -10.75 -26.11 30.69
C LEU A 96 -10.13 -25.31 29.53
N LEU A 97 -10.50 -24.04 29.39
CA LEU A 97 -9.94 -23.10 28.42
C LEU A 97 -9.15 -22.01 29.16
N SER A 98 -7.83 -22.03 29.02
CA SER A 98 -6.93 -20.96 29.45
C SER A 98 -6.99 -19.82 28.43
N SER A 99 -7.10 -18.59 28.91
CA SER A 99 -7.01 -17.42 28.05
C SER A 99 -5.60 -17.32 27.47
N PRO A 100 -5.42 -17.11 26.15
CA PRO A 100 -4.10 -16.91 25.57
C PRO A 100 -3.51 -15.61 26.11
N GLU A 101 -2.31 -15.70 26.68
CA GLU A 101 -1.51 -14.53 27.02
C GLU A 101 -0.84 -14.05 25.73
N ILE A 102 -1.29 -12.88 25.23
CA ILE A 102 -0.73 -12.24 24.05
C ILE A 102 0.51 -11.49 24.52
N GLU A 103 1.69 -12.07 24.32
CA GLU A 103 2.96 -11.37 24.53
C GLU A 103 3.14 -10.33 23.41
N GLY A 104 3.36 -9.07 23.79
CA GLY A 104 3.40 -7.89 22.91
C GLY A 104 4.79 -7.51 22.42
#